data_AF-A0AAF0DY59-F1
#
_entry.id   AF-A0AAF0DY59-F1
#
_cell.length_a   1.000
_cell.length_b   1.000
_cell.length_c   1.000
_cell.angle_alpha   90.00
_cell.angle_beta   90.00
_cell.angle_gamma   90.00
#
_symmetry.space_group_name_H-M   'P 1'
#
loop_
_entity.id
_entity.type
_entity.pdbx_description
1 polymer ?
#
loop_
_entity_poly.entity_id
_entity_poly.type
_entity_poly.pdbx_seq_one_letter_code
_entity_poly.pdbx_strand_id
1 'polypeptide(L)'
;MAKSLRSHSKVKARNLKRYTADSDYAVTAAARLNKVASRLQQRAAAPKGHEDDDDEMDEESAEAGTGDNETNMQEDAPQQPKKISTSGPRGSRNEQWRKAHKVKGSKNAGRTKRRR
;
A
#
# COMPACT_ATOMS: atom_id res chain seq x y z
N MET A 1 35.13 21.82 -24.64
CA MET A 1 33.72 21.37 -24.80
C MET A 1 33.21 20.85 -23.47
N ALA A 2 32.15 21.45 -22.93
CA ALA A 2 31.52 20.91 -21.72
C ALA A 2 30.83 19.57 -22.02
N LYS A 3 30.68 18.72 -20.99
CA LYS A 3 29.98 17.44 -21.10
C LYS A 3 28.46 17.66 -21.05
N SER A 4 27.73 17.09 -22.01
CA SER A 4 26.25 17.10 -22.00
C SER A 4 25.67 16.38 -20.78
N LEU A 5 24.44 16.75 -20.38
CA LEU A 5 23.67 16.09 -19.32
C LEU A 5 23.55 14.56 -19.54
N ARG A 6 23.44 14.16 -20.81
CA ARG A 6 23.30 12.76 -21.25
C ARG A 6 24.64 12.08 -21.54
N SER A 7 25.76 12.76 -21.31
CA SER A 7 27.09 12.18 -21.55
C SER A 7 27.29 10.93 -20.68
N HIS A 8 27.76 9.85 -21.30
CA HIS A 8 27.87 8.55 -20.66
C HIS A 8 28.71 8.59 -19.38
N SER A 9 29.82 9.34 -19.39
CA SER A 9 30.67 9.52 -18.20
C SER A 9 29.95 10.17 -17.02
N LYS A 10 29.07 11.16 -17.27
CA LYS A 10 28.35 11.87 -16.20
C LYS A 10 27.15 11.07 -15.72
N VAL A 11 26.44 10.38 -16.62
CA VAL A 11 25.36 9.45 -16.26
C VAL A 11 25.91 8.33 -15.37
N LYS A 12 27.03 7.69 -15.76
CA LYS A 12 27.68 6.63 -14.96
C LYS A 12 28.05 7.12 -13.56
N ALA A 13 28.66 8.30 -13.45
CA ALA A 13 29.00 8.88 -12.15
C ALA A 13 27.76 9.18 -11.27
N ARG A 14 26.66 9.65 -11.88
CA ARG A 14 25.40 9.86 -11.16
C ARG A 14 24.78 8.55 -10.69
N ASN A 15 24.81 7.52 -11.52
CA ASN A 15 24.28 6.20 -11.16
C ASN A 15 25.08 5.57 -10.02
N LEU A 16 26.41 5.68 -10.06
CA LEU A 16 27.27 5.23 -8.96
C LEU A 16 26.82 5.88 -7.65
N LYS A 17 26.70 7.21 -7.61
CA LYS A 17 26.27 7.93 -6.41
C LYS A 17 24.88 7.54 -5.90
N ARG A 18 23.97 7.11 -6.78
CA ARG A 18 22.57 6.82 -6.42
C ARG A 18 22.33 5.39 -5.96
N TYR A 19 23.05 4.43 -6.53
CA TYR A 19 22.69 3.01 -6.41
C TYR A 19 23.73 2.15 -5.69
N THR A 20 24.90 2.69 -5.34
CA THR A 20 25.81 2.00 -4.42
C THR A 20 25.20 1.98 -3.03
N ALA A 21 25.17 0.82 -2.36
CA ALA A 21 24.54 0.67 -1.05
C ALA A 21 25.08 1.65 0.00
N ASP A 22 26.39 1.94 -0.05
CA ASP A 22 27.08 2.77 0.92
C ASP A 22 27.04 4.28 0.59
N SER A 23 26.27 4.71 -0.43
CA SER A 23 26.19 6.14 -0.71
C SER A 23 25.19 6.85 0.17
N ASP A 24 25.48 8.11 0.50
CA ASP A 24 24.60 8.99 1.26
C ASP A 24 23.19 9.09 0.64
N TYR A 25 23.10 9.03 -0.70
CA TYR A 25 21.82 9.04 -1.40
C TYR A 25 20.99 7.78 -1.10
N ALA A 26 21.61 6.61 -1.10
CA ALA A 26 20.92 5.35 -0.81
C ALA A 26 20.49 5.31 0.67
N VAL A 27 21.39 5.69 1.59
CA VAL A 27 21.12 5.74 3.03
C VAL A 27 19.98 6.70 3.37
N THR A 28 20.00 7.93 2.85
CA THR A 28 18.94 8.91 3.10
C THR A 28 17.61 8.51 2.46
N ALA A 29 17.62 7.87 1.30
CA ALA A 29 16.40 7.34 0.69
C ALA A 29 15.80 6.21 1.54
N ALA A 30 16.61 5.28 2.02
CA ALA A 30 16.17 4.19 2.90
C ALA A 30 15.58 4.71 4.21
N ALA A 31 16.23 5.69 4.85
CA ALA A 31 15.74 6.32 6.07
C ALA A 31 14.35 6.97 5.89
N ARG A 32 14.13 7.69 4.78
CA ARG A 32 12.83 8.27 4.45
C ARG A 32 11.76 7.21 4.24
N LEU A 33 12.07 6.14 3.52
CA LEU A 33 11.14 5.03 3.29
C LEU A 33 10.75 4.36 4.59
N ASN A 34 11.70 4.14 5.51
CA ASN A 34 11.43 3.55 6.81
C ASN A 34 10.52 4.45 7.66
N LYS A 35 10.73 5.77 7.68
CA LYS A 35 9.85 6.74 8.37
C LYS A 35 8.42 6.71 7.84
N VAL A 36 8.26 6.61 6.52
CA VAL A 36 6.92 6.53 5.90
C VAL A 36 6.26 5.20 6.22
N ALA A 37 7.01 4.10 6.16
CA ALA A 37 6.51 2.77 6.49
C ALA A 37 6.06 2.68 7.95
N SER A 38 6.85 3.22 8.89
CA SER A 38 6.48 3.24 10.32
C SER A 38 5.21 4.05 10.56
N ARG A 39 5.09 5.24 9.95
CA ARG A 39 3.87 6.06 10.06
C ARG A 39 2.65 5.35 9.47
N LEU A 40 2.82 4.65 8.34
CA LEU A 40 1.74 3.88 7.73
C LEU A 40 1.30 2.72 8.63
N GLN A 41 2.25 2.03 9.26
CA GLN A 41 1.95 0.95 10.21
C GLN A 41 1.21 1.48 11.45
N GLN A 42 1.63 2.63 11.99
CA GLN A 42 0.93 3.30 13.09
C GLN A 42 -0.51 3.66 12.71
N ARG A 43 -0.71 4.29 11.55
CA ARG A 43 -2.06 4.64 11.05
C ARG A 43 -2.93 3.42 10.75
N ALA A 44 -2.33 2.31 10.30
CA ALA A 44 -3.06 1.08 10.05
C ALA A 44 -3.45 0.34 11.33
N ALA A 45 -2.67 0.49 12.40
CA ALA A 45 -2.96 -0.08 13.71
C ALA A 45 -3.94 0.80 14.52
N ALA A 46 -3.93 2.11 14.30
CA ALA A 46 -4.88 3.02 14.93
C ALA A 46 -6.34 2.70 14.50
N PRO A 47 -7.31 2.81 15.41
CA PRO A 47 -8.71 2.65 15.06
C PRO A 47 -9.12 3.69 14.01
N LYS A 48 -9.93 3.27 13.04
CA LYS A 48 -10.48 4.12 11.97
C LYS A 48 -11.36 5.20 12.62
N GLY A 49 -10.81 6.38 12.86
CA GLY A 49 -11.48 7.46 13.60
C GLY A 49 -10.53 8.47 14.23
N HIS A 50 -9.23 8.15 14.35
CA HIS A 50 -8.19 9.13 14.68
C HIS A 50 -7.69 9.81 13.40
N GLU A 51 -8.60 10.50 12.72
CA GLU A 51 -8.26 11.51 11.73
C GLU A 51 -8.21 12.83 12.52
N ASP A 52 -7.13 13.58 12.41
CA ASP A 52 -6.86 14.87 13.08
C ASP A 52 -6.22 14.76 14.48
N ASP A 53 -4.88 14.86 14.53
CA ASP A 53 -4.07 15.44 15.63
C ASP A 53 -2.57 15.13 15.40
N ASP A 54 -2.05 15.40 14.19
CA ASP A 54 -0.67 14.98 13.86
C ASP A 54 0.03 15.95 12.89
N ASP A 55 -0.42 17.22 12.85
CA ASP A 55 0.29 18.30 12.17
C ASP A 55 1.14 19.16 13.13
N GLU A 56 1.13 18.89 14.43
CA GLU A 56 1.89 19.66 15.44
C GLU A 56 2.50 18.73 16.50
N MET A 57 3.63 18.08 16.22
CA MET A 57 4.60 17.66 17.26
C MET A 57 6.00 17.57 16.67
N ASP A 58 6.55 18.74 16.35
CA ASP A 58 7.93 19.07 16.69
C ASP A 58 7.80 20.18 17.75
N GLU A 59 8.48 20.03 18.89
CA GLU A 59 8.58 21.00 20.00
C GLU A 59 7.54 20.90 21.16
N GLU A 60 8.07 20.54 22.34
CA GLU A 60 7.66 20.95 23.69
C GLU A 60 6.62 20.12 24.50
N SER A 61 7.19 19.28 25.37
CA SER A 61 6.80 18.95 26.75
C SER A 61 5.60 19.71 27.37
N ALA A 62 4.60 18.97 27.87
CA ALA A 62 4.07 18.98 29.25
C ALA A 62 2.53 18.86 29.36
N GLU A 63 2.15 18.07 30.36
CA GLU A 63 0.99 18.26 31.24
C GLU A 63 -0.35 17.54 30.92
N ALA A 64 -0.46 16.39 31.58
CA ALA A 64 -1.62 15.79 32.27
C ALA A 64 -3.02 16.39 32.06
N GLY A 65 -3.97 15.50 31.74
CA GLY A 65 -5.40 15.74 31.85
C GLY A 65 -6.22 14.44 31.82
N THR A 66 -6.35 13.81 32.98
CA THR A 66 -7.23 12.65 33.24
C THR A 66 -8.69 12.97 32.94
N GLY A 67 -9.39 12.11 32.18
CA GLY A 67 -10.82 12.20 31.93
C GLY A 67 -11.43 10.82 31.68
N ASP A 68 -12.21 10.37 32.66
CA ASP A 68 -12.91 9.10 32.81
C ASP A 68 -13.87 8.76 31.65
N ASN A 69 -13.93 7.48 31.24
CA ASN A 69 -15.05 6.94 30.46
C ASN A 69 -15.18 5.42 30.64
N GLU A 70 -15.88 5.01 31.69
CA GLU A 70 -16.51 3.71 31.79
C GLU A 70 -17.62 3.56 30.72
N THR A 71 -17.36 2.77 29.68
CA THR A 71 -18.45 2.14 28.89
C THR A 71 -18.13 0.67 28.61
N ASN A 72 -18.68 -0.14 29.50
CA ASN A 72 -18.79 -1.59 29.45
C ASN A 72 -19.56 -2.05 28.19
N MET A 73 -18.86 -2.62 27.20
CA MET A 73 -19.47 -3.48 26.18
C MET A 73 -18.88 -4.88 26.28
N GLN A 74 -19.66 -5.75 26.92
CA GLN A 74 -19.46 -7.18 27.03
C GLN A 74 -19.46 -7.81 25.64
N GLU A 75 -18.29 -8.21 25.13
CA GLU A 75 -18.19 -9.03 23.91
C GLU A 75 -18.54 -10.49 24.24
N ASP A 76 -19.69 -10.92 23.72
CA ASP A 76 -20.13 -12.31 23.74
C ASP A 76 -19.22 -13.19 22.84
N ALA A 77 -19.04 -14.44 23.27
CA ALA A 77 -18.03 -15.43 22.86
C ALA A 77 -17.76 -15.63 21.33
N PRO A 78 -16.57 -16.16 20.97
CA PRO A 78 -16.14 -16.29 19.58
C PRO A 78 -16.96 -17.34 18.80
N GLN A 79 -17.88 -16.89 17.96
CA GLN A 79 -18.42 -17.74 16.90
C GLN A 79 -17.31 -18.03 15.88
N GLN A 80 -16.93 -19.30 15.80
CA GLN A 80 -16.02 -19.89 14.81
C GLN A 80 -16.20 -19.25 13.41
N PRO A 81 -15.11 -18.90 12.69
CA PRO A 81 -15.23 -18.27 11.37
C PRO A 81 -15.84 -19.26 10.38
N LYS A 82 -17.10 -19.03 10.00
CA LYS A 82 -17.75 -19.77 8.92
C LYS A 82 -16.93 -19.60 7.65
N LYS A 83 -16.49 -20.71 7.03
CA LYS A 83 -15.79 -20.70 5.75
C LYS A 83 -16.73 -20.18 4.66
N ILE A 84 -16.71 -18.88 4.41
CA ILE A 84 -17.44 -18.25 3.32
C ILE A 84 -16.64 -18.51 2.04
N SER A 85 -17.16 -19.36 1.16
CA SER A 85 -16.57 -19.58 -0.17
C SER A 85 -16.78 -18.34 -1.03
N THR A 86 -15.72 -17.56 -1.23
CA THR A 86 -15.72 -16.36 -2.08
C THR A 86 -15.63 -16.69 -3.57
N SER A 87 -15.66 -17.98 -3.94
CA SER A 87 -15.54 -18.43 -5.33
C SER A 87 -16.87 -18.54 -6.08
N GLY A 88 -17.97 -18.04 -5.49
CA GLY A 88 -19.25 -17.91 -6.18
C GLY A 88 -19.19 -16.88 -7.32
N PRO A 89 -20.10 -16.96 -8.32
CA PRO A 89 -20.15 -16.01 -9.42
C PRO A 89 -20.26 -14.59 -8.88
N ARG A 90 -19.35 -13.69 -9.29
CA ARG A 90 -19.17 -12.35 -8.69
C ARG A 90 -20.28 -11.37 -9.06
N GLY A 91 -21.39 -11.86 -9.62
CA GLY A 91 -22.55 -11.07 -10.01
C GLY A 91 -22.26 -9.96 -11.00
N SER A 92 -21.08 -9.97 -11.66
CA SER A 92 -20.68 -8.89 -12.54
C SER A 92 -21.67 -8.76 -13.70
N ARG A 93 -22.03 -7.52 -14.04
CA ARG A 93 -22.94 -7.22 -15.17
C ARG A 93 -22.47 -7.87 -16.47
N ASN A 94 -21.16 -8.03 -16.66
CA ASN A 94 -20.58 -8.73 -17.81
C ASN A 94 -20.87 -10.24 -17.79
N GLU A 95 -20.76 -10.90 -16.64
CA GLU A 95 -21.11 -12.33 -16.51
C GLU A 95 -22.59 -12.58 -16.75
N GLN A 96 -23.46 -11.70 -16.23
CA GLN A 96 -24.90 -11.74 -16.47
C GLN A 96 -25.24 -11.53 -17.94
N TRP A 97 -24.65 -10.51 -18.59
CA TRP A 97 -24.82 -10.23 -20.01
C TRP A 97 -24.35 -11.40 -20.88
N ARG A 98 -23.19 -11.99 -20.57
CA ARG A 98 -22.67 -13.16 -21.29
C ARG A 98 -23.55 -14.40 -21.14
N LYS A 99 -24.12 -14.62 -19.96
CA LYS A 99 -25.07 -15.72 -19.70
C LYS A 99 -26.37 -15.51 -20.46
N ALA A 100 -26.92 -14.29 -20.43
CA ALA A 100 -28.14 -13.92 -21.15
C ALA A 100 -27.98 -14.05 -22.67
N HIS A 101 -26.84 -13.61 -23.22
CA HIS A 101 -26.57 -13.64 -24.65
C HIS A 101 -25.85 -14.92 -25.12
N LYS A 102 -25.75 -15.96 -24.27
CA LYS A 102 -25.11 -17.25 -24.56
C LYS A 102 -23.74 -17.11 -25.26
N VAL A 103 -22.97 -16.08 -24.89
CA VAL A 103 -21.66 -15.82 -25.49
C VAL A 103 -20.65 -16.84 -24.93
N LYS A 104 -20.45 -17.92 -25.68
CA LYS A 104 -19.42 -18.92 -25.36
C LYS A 104 -18.06 -18.24 -25.29
N GLY A 105 -17.30 -18.52 -24.23
CA GLY A 105 -15.92 -18.05 -24.12
C GLY A 105 -15.13 -18.43 -25.36
N SER A 106 -14.22 -17.56 -25.80
CA SER A 106 -13.35 -17.87 -26.93
C SER A 106 -12.59 -19.17 -26.61
N LYS A 107 -12.39 -20.03 -27.62
CA LYS A 107 -11.68 -21.33 -27.46
C LYS A 107 -10.28 -21.20 -26.85
N ASN A 108 -9.73 -19.99 -26.80
CA ASN A 108 -8.40 -19.70 -26.29
C ASN A 108 -8.42 -19.02 -24.91
N ALA A 109 -9.58 -18.87 -24.24
CA ALA A 109 -9.68 -18.23 -22.92
C ALA A 109 -8.93 -16.88 -22.82
N GLY A 110 -8.89 -16.10 -23.91
CA GLY A 110 -8.16 -14.83 -23.97
C GLY A 110 -6.64 -14.94 -24.18
N ARG A 111 -6.07 -16.13 -24.35
CA ARG A 111 -4.66 -16.29 -24.75
C ARG A 111 -4.47 -15.92 -26.22
N THR A 112 -3.58 -14.97 -26.47
CA THR A 112 -3.13 -14.62 -27.83
C THR A 112 -2.36 -15.81 -28.41
N LYS A 113 -2.64 -16.15 -29.68
CA LYS A 113 -1.85 -17.15 -30.43
C LYS A 113 -0.39 -16.71 -30.39
N ARG A 114 0.50 -17.49 -29.77
CA ARG A 114 1.95 -17.27 -29.88
C ARG A 114 2.28 -17.39 -31.37
N ARG A 115 2.61 -16.27 -32.01
CA ARG A 115 3.20 -16.28 -33.34
C ARG A 115 4.58 -16.92 -33.18
N ARG A 116 4.78 -18.07 -33.80
CA ARG A 116 6.11 -18.67 -34.00
C ARG A 116 6.87 -17.82 -35.00
#